data_AF-A0A521EGM0-F1
#
_entry.id   AF-A0A521EGM0-F1
#
_cell.length_a   1.000
_cell.length_b   1.000
_cell.length_c   1.000
_cell.angle_alpha   90.00
_cell.angle_beta   90.00
_cell.angle_gamma   90.00
#
_symmetry.space_group_name_H-M   'P 1'
#
loop_
_entity.id
_entity.type
_entity.pdbx_description
1 polymer ?
#
loop_
_entity_poly.entity_id
_entity_poly.type
_entity_poly.pdbx_seq_one_letter_code
_entity_poly.pdbx_strand_id
1 'polypeptide(L)'
;MKNLFLVIIILIIISCKGEEKKEFLKIQSKVNISQIQNENLDFTSIDNSSIGQEITDSMRKKIIQFYKQALERDFERPYIWDALLPDNENFIKIYNYKKYIINNMSFNSYCIKIKYEDANYESILLTVSNLEVNTRDNSSIIVYENQFSEELYKRYSKINNGNVLNIILQKDKKDYNHFQYLVAENMFLDYFTTDNKQINRNWGENEDNIYDYQIKGTIKNHLKNGHWEEKRYSFDYNKSVWMDGEYSDGVRNKEWNISPDGPVEKIKLYNNGFIVRIFSP
;
A
#
# COMPACT_ATOMS: atom_id res chain seq x y z
N MET A 1 23.14 38.35 62.09
CA MET A 1 23.61 37.30 61.16
C MET A 1 22.97 35.98 61.56
N LYS A 2 22.63 35.15 60.58
CA LYS A 2 21.85 33.88 60.67
C LYS A 2 20.32 34.08 60.74
N ASN A 3 19.73 34.23 59.56
CA ASN A 3 18.48 33.57 59.13
C ASN A 3 18.10 34.10 57.73
N LEU A 4 19.02 33.93 56.77
CA LEU A 4 18.76 34.22 55.35
C LEU A 4 19.27 33.08 54.45
N PHE A 5 19.19 31.84 54.94
CA PHE A 5 19.70 30.65 54.26
C PHE A 5 18.69 29.51 54.21
N LEU A 6 17.39 29.82 54.26
CA LEU A 6 16.32 28.82 54.19
C LEU A 6 15.24 29.12 53.14
N VAL A 7 15.50 30.01 52.18
CA VAL A 7 14.59 30.31 51.06
C VAL A 7 15.15 29.88 49.70
N ILE A 8 16.43 29.50 49.62
CA ILE A 8 17.10 29.14 48.36
C ILE A 8 17.07 27.62 48.08
N ILE A 9 16.76 26.78 49.07
CA ILE A 9 16.78 25.30 48.90
C ILE A 9 15.44 24.74 48.39
N ILE A 10 14.35 25.53 48.39
CA ILE A 10 13.03 25.08 47.89
C ILE A 10 12.86 25.32 46.37
N LEU A 11 13.79 26.04 45.71
CA LEU A 11 13.73 26.33 44.26
C LEU A 11 14.53 25.36 43.38
N ILE A 12 15.17 24.31 43.93
CA ILE A 12 16.06 23.41 43.16
C ILE A 12 15.50 21.99 42.98
N ILE A 13 14.27 21.69 43.41
CA ILE A 13 13.64 20.36 43.21
C ILE A 13 12.76 20.28 41.93
N ILE A 14 12.67 21.33 41.11
CA ILE A 14 11.86 21.31 39.86
C ILE A 14 12.70 21.02 38.60
N SER A 15 13.92 20.47 38.73
CA SER A 15 14.71 20.04 37.57
C SER A 15 15.17 18.59 37.69
N CYS A 16 14.21 17.69 37.85
CA CYS A 16 14.37 16.31 37.42
C CYS A 16 13.78 16.18 36.01
N LYS A 17 14.68 16.03 35.03
CA LYS A 17 14.39 15.56 33.67
C LYS A 17 13.65 14.22 33.76
N GLY A 18 12.33 14.27 33.67
CA GLY A 18 11.50 13.16 33.21
C GLY A 18 11.23 13.37 31.74
N GLU A 19 11.52 12.35 30.94
CA GLU A 19 11.36 12.30 29.50
C GLU A 19 10.07 13.01 29.04
N GLU A 20 10.21 13.93 28.09
CA GLU A 20 9.09 14.41 27.31
C GLU A 20 8.39 13.19 26.70
N LYS A 21 7.25 12.81 27.29
CA LYS A 21 6.23 12.07 26.55
C LYS A 21 5.87 12.97 25.38
N LYS A 22 6.43 12.67 24.20
CA LYS A 22 5.91 13.17 22.93
C LYS A 22 4.42 12.89 22.96
N GLU A 23 3.62 13.94 23.14
CA GLU A 23 2.20 13.89 22.87
C GLU A 23 2.06 13.48 21.41
N PHE A 24 1.84 12.18 21.18
CA PHE A 24 1.30 11.72 19.93
C PHE A 24 -0.06 12.40 19.81
N LEU A 25 -0.11 13.47 19.02
CA LEU A 25 -1.35 14.03 18.48
C LEU A 25 -2.27 12.87 18.13
N LYS A 26 -3.32 12.69 18.95
CA LYS A 26 -4.45 11.80 18.66
C LYS A 26 -5.17 12.38 17.44
N ILE A 27 -4.62 12.13 16.26
CA ILE A 27 -5.34 12.27 15.01
C ILE A 27 -6.09 10.94 14.85
N GLN A 28 -7.20 10.79 15.58
CA GLN A 28 -8.26 9.88 15.13
C GLN A 28 -9.00 10.59 14.00
N SER A 29 -8.40 10.59 12.81
CA SER A 29 -9.12 10.92 11.59
C SER A 29 -10.05 9.76 11.30
N LYS A 30 -11.28 9.87 11.76
CA LYS A 30 -12.37 9.02 11.26
C LYS A 30 -12.50 9.34 9.77
N VAL A 31 -12.24 8.36 8.90
CA VAL A 31 -12.26 8.54 7.44
C VAL A 31 -13.57 9.21 7.02
N ASN A 32 -13.47 10.47 6.58
CA ASN A 32 -14.66 11.26 6.30
C ASN A 32 -15.09 11.03 4.84
N ILE A 33 -16.15 10.24 4.64
CA ILE A 33 -16.67 9.91 3.30
C ILE A 33 -17.61 11.04 2.86
N SER A 34 -17.09 12.02 2.11
CA SER A 34 -17.91 13.01 1.40
C SER A 34 -18.44 12.40 0.08
N GLN A 35 -19.75 12.54 -0.19
CA GLN A 35 -20.33 12.20 -1.49
C GLN A 35 -20.11 13.33 -2.50
N ILE A 36 -19.40 13.04 -3.60
CA ILE A 36 -19.25 13.96 -4.75
C ILE A 36 -19.36 13.16 -6.05
N GLN A 37 -20.05 13.74 -7.03
CA GLN A 37 -20.27 13.21 -8.38
C GLN A 37 -18.96 13.12 -9.16
N ASN A 38 -18.58 11.93 -9.64
CA ASN A 38 -17.55 11.75 -10.64
C ASN A 38 -18.20 11.28 -11.96
N GLU A 39 -17.69 11.75 -13.10
CA GLU A 39 -17.84 11.02 -14.36
C GLU A 39 -17.26 9.60 -14.18
N ASN A 40 -17.89 8.57 -14.75
CA ASN A 40 -17.39 7.19 -14.65
C ASN A 40 -15.95 7.12 -15.17
N LEU A 41 -15.00 6.96 -14.25
CA LEU A 41 -13.58 6.85 -14.58
C LEU A 41 -13.25 5.36 -14.80
N ASP A 42 -13.09 4.99 -16.06
CA ASP A 42 -12.78 3.63 -16.50
C ASP A 42 -11.32 3.54 -16.98
N PHE A 43 -10.55 2.64 -16.38
CA PHE A 43 -9.17 2.32 -16.76
C PHE A 43 -9.12 1.00 -17.51
N THR A 44 -9.45 1.03 -18.81
CA THR A 44 -9.55 -0.18 -19.64
C THR A 44 -8.43 -0.33 -20.67
N SER A 45 -7.63 0.70 -20.87
CA SER A 45 -6.54 0.78 -21.84
C SER A 45 -5.62 1.96 -21.57
N ILE A 46 -4.39 1.91 -22.07
CA ILE A 46 -3.50 3.08 -22.14
C ILE A 46 -3.82 3.88 -23.41
N ASP A 47 -4.17 5.15 -23.22
CA ASP A 47 -4.22 6.13 -24.31
C ASP A 47 -2.80 6.63 -24.60
N ASN A 48 -2.23 6.14 -25.70
CA ASN A 48 -0.88 6.44 -26.14
C ASN A 48 -0.61 7.94 -26.40
N SER A 49 -1.64 8.72 -26.72
CA SER A 49 -1.48 10.17 -26.98
C SER A 49 -1.17 10.97 -25.71
N SER A 50 -1.45 10.40 -24.55
CA SER A 50 -1.23 11.01 -23.24
C SER A 50 0.06 10.57 -22.56
N ILE A 51 0.87 9.72 -23.23
CA ILE A 51 2.18 9.32 -22.73
C ILE A 51 3.15 10.51 -22.90
N GLY A 52 3.59 11.03 -21.78
CA GLY A 52 4.53 12.15 -21.71
C GLY A 52 5.99 11.71 -21.75
N GLN A 53 6.84 12.57 -21.22
CA GLN A 53 8.29 12.33 -21.17
C GLN A 53 8.64 11.15 -20.25
N GLU A 54 9.67 10.41 -20.66
CA GLU A 54 10.29 9.37 -19.83
C GLU A 54 10.88 9.99 -18.56
N ILE A 55 10.72 9.30 -17.44
CA ILE A 55 11.22 9.69 -16.13
C ILE A 55 12.51 8.92 -15.86
N THR A 56 13.59 9.65 -15.68
CA THR A 56 14.92 9.12 -15.36
C THR A 56 15.29 9.40 -13.89
N ASP A 57 16.45 8.89 -13.45
CA ASP A 57 17.12 9.27 -12.20
C ASP A 57 16.40 8.91 -10.89
N SER A 58 16.53 9.74 -9.85
CA SER A 58 16.07 9.44 -8.49
C SER A 58 14.54 9.28 -8.40
N MET A 59 13.79 10.06 -9.18
CA MET A 59 12.33 9.95 -9.26
C MET A 59 11.91 8.60 -9.81
N ARG A 60 12.64 8.06 -10.80
CA ARG A 60 12.39 6.72 -11.35
C ARG A 60 12.47 5.64 -10.27
N LYS A 61 13.53 5.64 -9.46
CA LYS A 61 13.70 4.68 -8.34
C LYS A 61 12.54 4.76 -7.35
N LYS A 62 12.11 5.97 -7.05
CA LYS A 62 10.97 6.21 -6.16
C LYS A 62 9.66 5.67 -6.73
N ILE A 63 9.39 5.87 -8.02
CA ILE A 63 8.18 5.32 -8.66
C ILE A 63 8.24 3.78 -8.71
N ILE A 64 9.41 3.17 -8.95
CA ILE A 64 9.58 1.70 -8.86
C ILE A 64 9.22 1.20 -7.46
N GLN A 65 9.62 1.91 -6.40
CA GLN A 65 9.24 1.54 -5.03
C GLN A 65 7.71 1.58 -4.83
N PHE A 66 7.02 2.64 -5.26
CA PHE A 66 5.55 2.71 -5.19
C PHE A 66 4.86 1.67 -6.06
N TYR A 67 5.50 1.28 -7.17
CA TYR A 67 5.00 0.25 -8.05
C TYR A 67 5.10 -1.14 -7.40
N LYS A 68 6.25 -1.47 -6.80
CA LYS A 68 6.44 -2.69 -6.00
C LYS A 68 5.42 -2.74 -4.85
N GLN A 69 5.25 -1.64 -4.11
CA GLN A 69 4.24 -1.53 -3.06
C GLN A 69 2.83 -1.82 -3.59
N ALA A 70 2.46 -1.26 -4.74
CA ALA A 70 1.14 -1.49 -5.32
C ALA A 70 0.91 -2.95 -5.76
N LEU A 71 1.94 -3.64 -6.25
CA LEU A 71 1.88 -5.07 -6.59
C LEU A 71 1.77 -5.97 -5.35
N GLU A 72 2.50 -5.66 -4.27
CA GLU A 72 2.43 -6.44 -3.01
C GLU A 72 1.03 -6.39 -2.37
N ARG A 73 0.17 -5.44 -2.76
CA ARG A 73 -1.22 -5.36 -2.32
C ARG A 73 -2.12 -6.42 -2.91
N ASP A 74 -1.75 -7.01 -4.05
CA ASP A 74 -2.49 -8.11 -4.65
C ASP A 74 -2.21 -9.45 -3.94
N PHE A 75 -1.32 -9.43 -2.93
CA PHE A 75 -0.84 -10.54 -2.10
C PHE A 75 -0.04 -11.61 -2.84
N GLU A 76 -0.40 -11.89 -4.08
CA GLU A 76 0.23 -12.86 -4.96
C GLU A 76 1.54 -12.34 -5.54
N ARG A 77 2.44 -13.26 -5.88
CA ARG A 77 3.60 -12.95 -6.71
C ARG A 77 3.13 -12.44 -8.08
N PRO A 78 3.58 -11.27 -8.54
CA PRO A 78 3.15 -10.74 -9.84
C PRO A 78 3.80 -11.52 -10.99
N TYR A 79 3.09 -11.62 -12.11
CA TYR A 79 3.59 -12.31 -13.31
C TYR A 79 4.90 -11.73 -13.85
N ILE A 80 5.14 -10.42 -13.66
CA ILE A 80 6.37 -9.73 -14.09
C ILE A 80 7.43 -9.61 -12.99
N TRP A 81 7.38 -10.47 -11.96
CA TRP A 81 8.28 -10.41 -10.80
C TRP A 81 9.77 -10.41 -11.21
N ASP A 82 10.15 -11.17 -12.23
CA ASP A 82 11.53 -11.28 -12.73
C ASP A 82 12.08 -9.93 -13.16
N ALA A 83 11.27 -9.14 -13.88
CA ALA A 83 11.66 -7.82 -14.35
C ALA A 83 11.83 -6.80 -13.22
N LEU A 84 11.32 -7.09 -12.02
CA LEU A 84 11.40 -6.25 -10.83
C LEU A 84 12.56 -6.61 -9.89
N LEU A 85 13.32 -7.65 -10.23
CA LEU A 85 14.57 -7.96 -9.53
C LEU A 85 15.59 -6.82 -9.73
N PRO A 86 16.46 -6.55 -8.74
CA PRO A 86 17.42 -5.44 -8.79
C PRO A 86 18.25 -5.39 -10.08
N ASP A 87 18.67 -6.55 -10.59
CA ASP A 87 19.51 -6.66 -11.80
C ASP A 87 18.73 -6.37 -13.09
N ASN A 88 17.40 -6.51 -13.05
CA ASN A 88 16.51 -6.36 -14.20
C ASN A 88 15.78 -5.01 -14.21
N GLU A 89 15.93 -4.18 -13.17
CA GLU A 89 15.19 -2.92 -13.09
C GLU A 89 15.40 -2.02 -14.32
N ASN A 90 16.55 -2.11 -15.01
CA ASN A 90 16.84 -1.33 -16.22
C ASN A 90 15.84 -1.57 -17.39
N PHE A 91 15.13 -2.70 -17.40
CA PHE A 91 14.09 -2.98 -18.40
C PHE A 91 12.80 -2.19 -18.16
N ILE A 92 12.63 -1.59 -16.97
CA ILE A 92 11.45 -0.84 -16.59
C ILE A 92 11.60 0.60 -17.08
N LYS A 93 10.74 0.98 -18.03
CA LYS A 93 10.60 2.36 -18.51
C LYS A 93 9.36 2.99 -17.90
N ILE A 94 9.49 4.22 -17.44
CA ILE A 94 8.42 4.94 -16.73
C ILE A 94 8.21 6.28 -17.41
N TYR A 95 6.97 6.60 -17.72
CA TYR A 95 6.58 7.84 -18.39
C TYR A 95 5.57 8.60 -17.56
N ASN A 96 5.67 9.93 -17.56
CA ASN A 96 4.56 10.76 -17.09
C ASN A 96 3.29 10.44 -17.89
N TYR A 97 2.13 10.45 -17.23
CA TYR A 97 0.86 10.19 -17.89
C TYR A 97 -0.17 11.27 -17.53
N LYS A 98 -1.45 10.91 -17.42
CA LYS A 98 -2.54 11.83 -17.09
C LYS A 98 -2.49 12.25 -15.62
N LYS A 99 -3.12 13.37 -15.30
CA LYS A 99 -3.54 13.65 -13.93
C LYS A 99 -4.99 13.23 -13.79
N TYR A 100 -5.31 12.57 -12.69
CA TYR A 100 -6.68 12.15 -12.39
C TYR A 100 -7.17 12.89 -11.15
N ILE A 101 -8.47 13.20 -11.15
CA ILE A 101 -9.16 13.70 -9.98
C ILE A 101 -10.23 12.66 -9.63
N ILE A 102 -10.17 12.12 -8.42
CA ILE A 102 -11.14 11.17 -7.91
C ILE A 102 -11.60 11.71 -6.57
N ASN A 103 -12.89 12.01 -6.42
CA ASN A 103 -13.46 12.52 -5.16
C ASN A 103 -12.72 13.78 -4.66
N ASN A 104 -12.52 14.76 -5.55
CA ASN A 104 -11.76 15.99 -5.29
C ASN A 104 -10.29 15.80 -4.86
N MET A 105 -9.76 14.59 -4.94
CA MET A 105 -8.35 14.31 -4.68
C MET A 105 -7.61 14.17 -6.00
N SER A 106 -6.48 14.88 -6.10
CA SER A 106 -5.61 14.82 -7.27
C SER A 106 -4.62 13.67 -7.15
N PHE A 107 -4.48 12.90 -8.22
CA PHE A 107 -3.54 11.81 -8.36
C PHE A 107 -2.61 12.06 -9.53
N ASN A 108 -1.33 11.78 -9.31
CA ASN A 108 -0.39 11.62 -10.41
C ASN A 108 -0.59 10.23 -11.00
N SER A 109 -0.30 10.09 -12.30
CA SER A 109 -0.23 8.76 -12.90
C SER A 109 0.98 8.59 -13.79
N TYR A 110 1.41 7.35 -13.88
CA TYR A 110 2.57 6.93 -14.62
C TYR A 110 2.21 5.77 -15.54
N CYS A 111 2.68 5.84 -16.78
CA CYS A 111 2.65 4.72 -17.69
C CYS A 111 3.97 3.96 -17.52
N ILE A 112 3.88 2.70 -17.10
CA ILE A 112 5.04 1.83 -16.93
C ILE A 112 5.04 0.84 -18.10
N LYS A 113 6.19 0.68 -18.73
CA LYS A 113 6.41 -0.26 -19.83
C LYS A 113 7.61 -1.14 -19.51
N ILE A 114 7.44 -2.43 -19.63
CA ILE A 114 8.47 -3.43 -19.39
C ILE A 114 8.53 -4.31 -20.63
N LYS A 115 9.73 -4.49 -21.17
CA LYS A 115 10.02 -5.48 -22.19
C LYS A 115 11.09 -6.41 -21.65
N TYR A 116 10.72 -7.65 -21.40
CA TYR A 116 11.59 -8.68 -20.84
C TYR A 116 11.38 -9.97 -21.61
N GLU A 117 12.45 -10.51 -22.18
CA GLU A 117 12.40 -11.66 -23.09
C GLU A 117 11.39 -11.46 -24.25
N ASP A 118 10.41 -12.34 -24.37
CA ASP A 118 9.32 -12.28 -25.34
C ASP A 118 8.06 -11.58 -24.79
N ALA A 119 8.04 -11.23 -23.51
CA ALA A 119 6.92 -10.58 -22.84
C ALA A 119 6.95 -9.05 -23.04
N ASN A 120 5.79 -8.49 -23.39
CA ASN A 120 5.54 -7.06 -23.34
C ASN A 120 4.51 -6.77 -22.27
N TYR A 121 4.84 -5.87 -21.37
CA TYR A 121 3.99 -5.50 -20.25
C TYR A 121 3.82 -3.98 -20.20
N GLU A 122 2.60 -3.55 -19.96
CA GLU A 122 2.25 -2.15 -19.77
C GLU A 122 1.29 -1.96 -18.61
N SER A 123 1.42 -0.87 -17.86
CA SER A 123 0.51 -0.55 -16.76
C SER A 123 0.31 0.94 -16.53
N ILE A 124 -0.77 1.25 -15.82
CA ILE A 124 -1.06 2.59 -15.27
C ILE A 124 -0.98 2.49 -13.75
N LEU A 125 0.01 3.17 -13.17
CA LEU A 125 0.15 3.36 -11.74
C LEU A 125 -0.45 4.72 -11.35
N LEU A 126 -1.36 4.74 -10.39
CA LEU A 126 -1.78 5.96 -9.72
C LEU A 126 -1.01 6.13 -8.41
N THR A 127 -0.65 7.38 -8.12
CA THR A 127 -0.08 7.75 -6.82
C THR A 127 -0.73 9.02 -6.31
N VAL A 128 -0.85 9.11 -5.00
CA VAL A 128 -1.36 10.31 -4.34
C VAL A 128 -0.43 11.50 -4.59
N SER A 129 -0.99 12.70 -4.64
CA SER A 129 -0.20 13.93 -4.75
C SER A 129 0.81 14.04 -3.60
N ASN A 130 2.01 14.57 -3.87
CA ASN A 130 3.14 14.73 -2.93
C ASN A 130 3.85 13.42 -2.52
N LEU A 131 4.21 12.62 -3.52
CA LEU A 131 5.09 11.44 -3.42
C LEU A 131 6.31 11.65 -2.50
N GLU A 132 6.88 12.85 -2.47
CA GLU A 132 8.09 13.16 -1.70
C GLU A 132 7.96 12.87 -0.21
N VAL A 133 6.78 13.12 0.36
CA VAL A 133 6.55 13.08 1.82
C VAL A 133 5.72 11.86 2.23
N ASN A 134 5.03 11.22 1.27
CA ASN A 134 4.10 10.14 1.60
C ASN A 134 4.82 8.78 1.67
N THR A 135 4.95 8.24 2.89
CA THR A 135 5.52 6.91 3.16
C THR A 135 4.45 5.86 3.48
N ARG A 136 3.18 6.15 3.21
CA ARG A 136 2.09 5.21 3.48
C ARG A 136 2.07 4.09 2.46
N ASP A 137 1.86 2.86 2.93
CA ASP A 137 1.73 1.67 2.07
C ASP A 137 0.52 1.76 1.10
N ASN A 138 -0.49 2.56 1.44
CA ASN A 138 -1.75 2.68 0.69
C ASN A 138 -1.79 3.90 -0.25
N SER A 139 -0.63 4.47 -0.57
CA SER A 139 -0.48 5.73 -1.32
C SER A 139 -0.41 5.55 -2.85
N SER A 140 -0.30 4.31 -3.31
CA SER A 140 -0.27 3.93 -4.72
C SER A 140 -1.18 2.74 -5.01
N ILE A 141 -1.61 2.65 -6.27
CA ILE A 141 -2.39 1.52 -6.78
C ILE A 141 -2.23 1.38 -8.30
N ILE A 142 -2.24 0.15 -8.80
CA ILE A 142 -2.24 -0.12 -10.24
C ILE A 142 -3.69 -0.26 -10.69
N VAL A 143 -4.08 0.54 -11.68
CA VAL A 143 -5.46 0.62 -12.18
C VAL A 143 -5.65 -0.04 -13.53
N TYR A 144 -4.56 -0.31 -14.24
CA TYR A 144 -4.57 -1.04 -15.50
C TYR A 144 -3.25 -1.78 -15.66
N GLU A 145 -3.31 -2.99 -16.19
CA GLU A 145 -2.15 -3.78 -16.61
C GLU A 145 -2.54 -4.60 -17.84
N ASN A 146 -1.57 -4.83 -18.71
CA ASN A 146 -1.73 -5.74 -19.83
C ASN A 146 -0.37 -6.39 -20.10
N GLN A 147 -0.33 -7.70 -19.96
CA GLN A 147 0.83 -8.53 -20.26
C GLN A 147 0.51 -9.38 -21.49
N PHE A 148 1.36 -9.25 -22.49
CA PHE A 148 1.33 -10.06 -23.69
C PHE A 148 2.57 -10.95 -23.71
N SER A 149 2.39 -12.22 -23.36
CA SER A 149 3.37 -13.31 -23.35
C SER A 149 2.66 -14.63 -23.66
N GLU A 150 3.31 -15.78 -23.42
CA GLU A 150 2.66 -17.10 -23.50
C GLU A 150 1.40 -17.18 -22.63
N GLU A 151 1.47 -16.68 -21.40
CA GLU A 151 0.29 -16.45 -20.56
C GLU A 151 -0.21 -15.01 -20.73
N LEU A 152 -1.51 -14.83 -20.95
CA LEU A 152 -2.11 -13.51 -21.05
C LEU A 152 -2.63 -13.07 -19.69
N TYR A 153 -2.17 -11.92 -19.22
CA TYR A 153 -2.64 -11.32 -17.98
C TYR A 153 -3.14 -9.89 -18.23
N LYS A 154 -4.28 -9.55 -17.63
CA LYS A 154 -4.86 -8.21 -17.75
C LYS A 154 -5.49 -7.75 -16.43
N ARG A 155 -5.22 -6.50 -16.06
CA ARG A 155 -5.95 -5.76 -15.03
C ARG A 155 -6.69 -4.61 -15.67
N TYR A 156 -7.95 -4.42 -15.30
CA TYR A 156 -8.68 -3.20 -15.60
C TYR A 156 -9.51 -2.78 -14.40
N SER A 157 -9.88 -1.51 -14.35
CA SER A 157 -10.58 -1.00 -13.18
C SER A 157 -11.59 0.09 -13.51
N LYS A 158 -12.58 0.23 -12.62
CA LYS A 158 -13.68 1.17 -12.74
C LYS A 158 -14.01 1.78 -11.40
N ILE A 159 -14.21 3.09 -11.36
CA ILE A 159 -14.66 3.78 -10.16
C ILE A 159 -16.18 3.92 -10.21
N ASN A 160 -16.84 3.48 -9.14
CA ASN A 160 -18.28 3.69 -8.97
C ASN A 160 -18.57 4.97 -8.17
N ASN A 161 -19.86 5.33 -8.12
CA ASN A 161 -20.36 6.53 -7.42
C ASN A 161 -20.07 6.55 -5.90
N GLY A 162 -19.62 5.45 -5.31
CA GLY A 162 -19.24 5.36 -3.90
C GLY A 162 -17.76 5.64 -3.63
N ASN A 163 -17.01 6.14 -4.62
CA ASN A 163 -15.54 6.25 -4.57
C ASN A 163 -14.86 4.90 -4.33
N VAL A 164 -15.51 3.81 -4.75
CA VAL A 164 -14.93 2.47 -4.70
C VAL A 164 -14.36 2.15 -6.08
N LEU A 165 -13.06 1.99 -6.12
CA LEU A 165 -12.31 1.47 -7.26
C LEU A 165 -12.47 -0.05 -7.29
N ASN A 166 -13.11 -0.55 -8.34
CA ASN A 166 -13.26 -1.97 -8.61
C ASN A 166 -12.15 -2.40 -9.55
N ILE A 167 -11.33 -3.35 -9.13
CA ILE A 167 -10.23 -3.92 -9.92
C ILE A 167 -10.61 -5.35 -10.30
N ILE A 168 -10.50 -5.68 -11.59
CA ILE A 168 -10.74 -7.02 -12.11
C ILE A 168 -9.46 -7.53 -12.75
N LEU A 169 -9.04 -8.72 -12.34
CA LEU A 169 -7.89 -9.44 -12.88
C LEU A 169 -8.35 -10.58 -13.79
N GLN A 170 -7.73 -10.66 -14.96
CA GLN A 170 -7.97 -11.68 -15.98
C GLN A 170 -6.71 -12.47 -16.28
N LYS A 171 -6.86 -13.79 -16.38
CA LYS A 171 -5.87 -14.70 -16.96
C LYS A 171 -6.49 -15.38 -18.16
N ASP A 172 -5.81 -15.37 -19.31
CA ASP A 172 -6.27 -15.99 -20.55
C ASP A 172 -7.72 -15.61 -20.91
N LYS A 173 -8.04 -14.32 -20.73
CA LYS A 173 -9.35 -13.71 -20.98
C LYS A 173 -10.48 -14.18 -20.05
N LYS A 174 -10.15 -14.80 -18.91
CA LYS A 174 -11.12 -15.18 -17.87
C LYS A 174 -10.85 -14.41 -16.59
N ASP A 175 -11.89 -13.82 -16.02
CA ASP A 175 -11.83 -13.19 -14.70
C ASP A 175 -11.47 -14.25 -13.65
N TYR A 176 -10.48 -13.96 -12.80
CA TYR A 176 -10.07 -14.90 -11.74
C TYR A 176 -10.01 -14.25 -10.36
N ASN A 177 -9.84 -12.92 -10.27
CA ASN A 177 -9.79 -12.24 -8.98
C ASN A 177 -10.36 -10.81 -9.09
N HIS A 178 -11.07 -10.39 -8.03
CA HIS A 178 -11.72 -9.09 -7.93
C HIS A 178 -11.33 -8.42 -6.61
N PHE A 179 -10.80 -7.21 -6.71
CA PHE A 179 -10.47 -6.38 -5.56
C PHE A 179 -11.29 -5.09 -5.56
N GLN A 180 -11.55 -4.57 -4.37
CA GLN A 180 -12.23 -3.29 -4.19
C GLN A 180 -11.44 -2.42 -3.25
N TYR A 181 -11.32 -1.15 -3.61
CA TYR A 181 -10.58 -0.17 -2.84
C TYR A 181 -11.39 1.09 -2.65
N LEU A 182 -11.58 1.52 -1.40
CA LEU A 182 -12.15 2.83 -1.08
C LEU A 182 -11.09 3.90 -1.31
N VAL A 183 -11.42 4.89 -2.15
CA VAL A 183 -10.58 6.05 -2.41
C VAL A 183 -10.98 7.17 -1.44
N ALA A 184 -10.18 7.36 -0.39
CA ALA A 184 -10.47 8.35 0.65
C ALA A 184 -9.17 8.90 1.28
N GLU A 185 -9.19 10.18 1.66
CA GLU A 185 -8.10 10.84 2.40
C GLU A 185 -6.69 10.62 1.83
N ASN A 186 -6.55 10.71 0.50
CA ASN A 186 -5.31 10.43 -0.23
C ASN A 186 -4.77 9.01 0.04
N MET A 187 -5.67 8.02 0.06
CA MET A 187 -5.34 6.61 0.20
C MET A 187 -6.29 5.75 -0.64
N PHE A 188 -5.81 4.57 -0.97
CA PHE A 188 -6.58 3.47 -1.53
C PHE A 188 -6.70 2.40 -0.44
N LEU A 189 -7.84 2.25 0.23
CA LEU A 189 -8.03 1.34 1.37
C LEU A 189 -8.76 0.07 0.93
N ASP A 190 -8.33 -1.10 1.41
CA ASP A 190 -9.00 -2.38 1.10
C ASP A 190 -10.47 -2.32 1.54
N TYR A 191 -11.39 -2.48 0.60
CA TYR A 191 -12.83 -2.36 0.81
C TYR A 191 -13.52 -3.72 0.69
N PHE A 192 -14.37 -4.04 1.64
CA PHE A 192 -15.12 -5.28 1.69
C PHE A 192 -16.62 -5.00 1.56
N THR A 193 -17.30 -5.65 0.62
CA THR A 193 -18.76 -5.48 0.44
C THR A 193 -19.56 -5.88 1.68
N THR A 194 -19.07 -6.84 2.46
CA THR A 194 -19.68 -7.29 3.71
C THR A 194 -19.05 -6.58 4.90
N ASP A 195 -19.86 -6.04 5.80
CA ASP A 195 -19.38 -5.40 7.02
C ASP A 195 -19.53 -6.30 8.27
N ASN A 196 -18.77 -5.99 9.33
CA ASN A 196 -18.82 -6.65 10.65
C ASN A 196 -18.66 -8.18 10.59
N LYS A 197 -17.77 -8.63 9.70
CA LYS A 197 -17.52 -10.06 9.45
C LYS A 197 -16.06 -10.40 9.72
N GLN A 198 -15.83 -11.61 10.22
CA GLN A 198 -14.52 -12.22 10.25
C GLN A 198 -14.15 -12.77 8.87
N ILE A 199 -12.96 -12.42 8.41
CA ILE A 199 -12.36 -12.95 7.18
C ILE A 199 -11.35 -14.02 7.57
N ASN A 200 -11.39 -15.12 6.82
CA ASN A 200 -10.37 -16.16 6.81
C ASN A 200 -10.35 -16.74 5.40
N ARG A 201 -9.33 -16.40 4.60
CA ARG A 201 -9.16 -16.85 3.22
C ARG A 201 -7.72 -17.27 3.01
N ASN A 202 -7.52 -18.34 2.25
CA ASN A 202 -6.23 -18.87 1.87
C ASN A 202 -6.28 -19.32 0.40
N TRP A 203 -5.15 -19.22 -0.30
CA TRP A 203 -5.03 -19.58 -1.71
C TRP A 203 -3.55 -19.69 -2.13
N GLY A 204 -3.31 -20.12 -3.37
CA GLY A 204 -1.98 -20.49 -3.87
C GLY A 204 -1.68 -21.98 -3.70
N GLU A 205 -0.43 -22.37 -3.91
CA GLU A 205 0.00 -23.76 -3.70
C GLU A 205 -0.11 -24.11 -2.21
N ASN A 206 -0.35 -25.39 -1.94
CA ASN A 206 -0.52 -25.91 -0.58
C ASN A 206 0.51 -27.01 -0.36
N GLU A 207 1.53 -26.69 0.44
CA GLU A 207 2.50 -27.64 0.96
C GLU A 207 2.28 -27.76 2.47
N ASP A 208 2.08 -28.98 2.98
CA ASP A 208 1.90 -29.28 4.40
C ASP A 208 0.80 -28.45 5.13
N ASN A 209 -0.31 -28.16 4.44
CA ASN A 209 -1.41 -27.29 4.91
C ASN A 209 -1.04 -25.81 5.06
N ILE A 210 0.08 -25.39 4.49
CA ILE A 210 0.51 -24.01 4.44
C ILE A 210 0.29 -23.51 3.02
N TYR A 211 -0.69 -22.62 2.87
CA TYR A 211 -0.95 -21.93 1.61
C TYR A 211 0.10 -20.85 1.36
N ASP A 212 0.39 -20.53 0.10
CA ASP A 212 1.30 -19.42 -0.26
C ASP A 212 0.81 -18.08 0.27
N TYR A 213 -0.51 -17.88 0.28
CA TYR A 213 -1.15 -16.62 0.61
C TYR A 213 -2.32 -16.82 1.58
N GLN A 214 -2.48 -15.88 2.51
CA GLN A 214 -3.53 -15.91 3.52
C GLN A 214 -3.91 -14.50 3.95
N ILE A 215 -5.21 -14.30 4.24
CA ILE A 215 -5.69 -13.16 5.02
C ILE A 215 -6.67 -13.63 6.09
N LYS A 216 -6.49 -13.14 7.32
CA LYS A 216 -7.38 -13.42 8.44
C LYS A 216 -7.49 -12.21 9.35
N GLY A 217 -8.71 -11.85 9.72
CA GLY A 217 -8.95 -10.68 10.57
C GLY A 217 -10.42 -10.27 10.60
N THR A 218 -10.69 -9.07 11.11
CA THR A 218 -12.06 -8.55 11.24
C THR A 218 -12.29 -7.30 10.40
N ILE A 219 -13.47 -7.21 9.80
CA ILE A 219 -13.91 -6.02 9.06
C ILE A 219 -14.82 -5.19 9.95
N LYS A 220 -14.64 -3.87 9.91
CA LYS A 220 -15.57 -2.90 10.50
C LYS A 220 -15.67 -1.67 9.61
N ASN A 221 -16.89 -1.18 9.39
CA ASN A 221 -17.20 -0.12 8.42
C ASN A 221 -16.62 -0.42 7.03
N HIS A 222 -16.72 -1.67 6.57
CA HIS A 222 -16.19 -2.16 5.28
C HIS A 222 -14.67 -2.13 5.12
N LEU A 223 -13.92 -1.83 6.18
CA LEU A 223 -12.46 -1.73 6.16
C LEU A 223 -11.82 -2.73 7.14
N LYS A 224 -10.55 -3.09 6.91
CA LYS A 224 -9.77 -3.87 7.88
C LYS A 224 -9.71 -3.16 9.23
N ASN A 225 -9.99 -3.87 10.31
CA ASN A 225 -9.96 -3.31 11.67
C ASN A 225 -9.51 -4.36 12.69
N GLY A 226 -8.82 -3.91 13.74
CA GLY A 226 -8.27 -4.77 14.78
C GLY A 226 -7.08 -5.59 14.27
N HIS A 227 -6.83 -6.73 14.93
CA HIS A 227 -5.74 -7.62 14.58
C HIS A 227 -5.98 -8.35 13.25
N TRP A 228 -4.95 -8.39 12.40
CA TRP A 228 -4.92 -9.12 11.14
C TRP A 228 -3.65 -9.94 11.02
N GLU A 229 -3.79 -11.14 10.46
CA GLU A 229 -2.73 -12.05 10.04
C GLU A 229 -2.76 -12.16 8.51
N GLU A 230 -1.62 -11.92 7.86
CA GLU A 230 -1.51 -11.87 6.41
C GLU A 230 -0.24 -12.60 5.96
N LYS A 231 -0.37 -13.59 5.06
CA LYS A 231 0.76 -14.18 4.34
C LYS A 231 0.72 -13.67 2.90
N ARG A 232 1.76 -12.97 2.47
CA ARG A 232 1.78 -12.30 1.16
C ARG A 232 3.18 -12.25 0.57
N TYR A 233 3.29 -12.18 -0.75
CA TYR A 233 4.55 -11.98 -1.44
C TYR A 233 5.22 -10.66 -1.04
N SER A 234 6.53 -10.70 -0.80
CA SER A 234 7.36 -9.51 -0.54
C SER A 234 8.56 -9.47 -1.47
N PHE A 235 8.79 -8.33 -2.12
CA PHE A 235 9.98 -8.07 -2.91
C PHE A 235 11.24 -7.97 -2.05
N ASP A 236 11.13 -7.49 -0.80
CA ASP A 236 12.27 -7.41 0.13
C ASP A 236 12.88 -8.80 0.40
N TYR A 237 12.04 -9.83 0.43
CA TYR A 237 12.43 -11.20 0.73
C TYR A 237 12.41 -12.12 -0.50
N ASN A 238 11.87 -11.64 -1.63
CA ASN A 238 11.63 -12.39 -2.85
C ASN A 238 10.84 -13.69 -2.62
N LYS A 239 9.86 -13.66 -1.70
CA LYS A 239 8.99 -14.79 -1.34
C LYS A 239 7.80 -14.34 -0.51
N SER A 240 6.87 -15.26 -0.25
CA SER A 240 5.77 -15.02 0.70
C SER A 240 6.28 -14.93 2.13
N VAL A 241 5.82 -13.92 2.87
CA VAL A 241 6.17 -13.68 4.26
C VAL A 241 4.91 -13.57 5.11
N TRP A 242 5.00 -14.05 6.34
CA TRP A 242 3.98 -13.81 7.35
C TRP A 242 4.10 -12.41 7.91
N MET A 243 2.95 -11.77 8.09
CA MET A 243 2.82 -10.46 8.69
C MET A 243 1.62 -10.44 9.61
N ASP A 244 1.78 -9.91 10.81
CA ASP A 244 0.66 -9.70 11.72
C ASP A 244 0.76 -8.34 12.42
N GLY A 245 -0.38 -7.76 12.74
CA GLY A 245 -0.44 -6.45 13.37
C GLY A 245 -1.85 -5.91 13.43
N GLU A 246 -1.96 -4.62 13.74
CA GLU A 246 -3.24 -3.96 13.94
C GLU A 246 -3.59 -3.03 12.77
N TYR A 247 -4.85 -3.09 12.34
CA TYR A 247 -5.47 -2.09 11.50
C TYR A 247 -6.40 -1.19 12.33
N SER A 248 -6.43 0.10 12.00
CA SER A 248 -7.45 1.04 12.45
C SER A 248 -8.08 1.66 11.22
N ASP A 249 -9.37 1.42 10.98
CA ASP A 249 -10.12 1.99 9.84
C ASP A 249 -9.38 1.82 8.49
N GLY A 250 -8.89 0.61 8.22
CA GLY A 250 -8.24 0.26 6.95
C GLY A 250 -6.76 0.65 6.84
N VAL A 251 -6.18 1.34 7.83
CA VAL A 251 -4.76 1.68 7.84
C VAL A 251 -3.97 0.90 8.88
N ARG A 252 -2.75 0.48 8.53
CA ARG A 252 -1.83 -0.16 9.48
C ARG A 252 -1.53 0.79 10.64
N ASN A 253 -1.51 0.24 11.84
CA ASN A 253 -1.26 0.98 13.08
C ASN A 253 -0.49 0.10 14.06
N LYS A 254 0.25 0.73 14.99
CA LYS A 254 1.09 0.03 15.97
C LYS A 254 2.12 -0.89 15.29
N GLU A 255 2.60 -1.89 16.01
CA GLU A 255 3.62 -2.81 15.53
C GLU A 255 3.04 -3.82 14.55
N TRP A 256 3.82 -4.05 13.50
CA TRP A 256 3.61 -5.07 12.49
C TRP A 256 4.83 -5.97 12.44
N ASN A 257 4.64 -7.22 12.85
CA ASN A 257 5.68 -8.25 12.82
C ASN A 257 5.79 -8.82 11.41
N ILE A 258 7.00 -9.12 10.97
CA ILE A 258 7.28 -9.69 9.65
C ILE A 258 8.22 -10.87 9.83
N SER A 259 7.78 -12.03 9.33
CA SER A 259 8.51 -13.29 9.41
C SER A 259 8.54 -14.01 8.06
N PRO A 260 9.70 -14.16 7.43
CA PRO A 260 9.82 -14.95 6.21
C PRO A 260 9.70 -16.46 6.45
N ASP A 261 10.36 -17.01 7.49
CA ASP A 261 10.47 -18.46 7.73
C ASP A 261 10.25 -18.90 9.19
N GLY A 262 9.53 -18.13 10.01
CA GLY A 262 9.14 -18.53 11.37
C GLY A 262 9.37 -17.45 12.43
N PRO A 263 10.59 -17.21 12.92
CA PRO A 263 10.85 -16.11 13.86
C PRO A 263 10.59 -14.74 13.23
N VAL A 264 10.19 -13.76 14.04
CA VAL A 264 10.08 -12.38 13.58
C VAL A 264 11.48 -11.85 13.28
N GLU A 265 11.68 -11.30 12.08
CA GLU A 265 12.96 -10.71 11.68
C GLU A 265 12.90 -9.18 11.64
N LYS A 266 11.73 -8.64 11.30
CA LYS A 266 11.53 -7.20 11.10
C LYS A 266 10.21 -6.78 11.73
N ILE A 267 10.25 -5.71 12.51
CA ILE A 267 9.09 -5.03 13.09
C ILE A 267 9.00 -3.65 12.46
N LYS A 268 7.82 -3.31 11.94
CA LYS A 268 7.48 -1.97 11.46
C LYS A 268 6.48 -1.34 12.43
N LEU A 269 6.85 -0.23 13.06
CA LEU A 269 5.93 0.56 13.90
C LEU A 269 5.22 1.60 13.04
N TYR A 270 3.90 1.48 12.95
CA TYR A 270 3.03 2.39 12.22
C TYR A 270 2.28 3.34 13.15
N ASN A 271 2.05 4.56 12.66
CA ASN A 271 1.09 5.50 13.22
C ASN A 271 0.20 6.04 12.09
N ASN A 272 -1.07 5.67 12.09
CA ASN A 272 -2.06 6.08 11.08
C ASN A 272 -1.55 5.87 9.63
N GLY A 273 -1.05 4.66 9.35
CA GLY A 273 -0.52 4.25 8.06
C GLY A 273 0.91 4.70 7.73
N PHE A 274 1.51 5.60 8.52
CA PHE A 274 2.90 6.02 8.33
C PHE A 274 3.87 5.13 9.10
N ILE A 275 4.97 4.72 8.47
CA ILE A 275 6.06 4.03 9.16
C ILE A 275 6.82 5.05 10.02
N VAL A 276 6.80 4.86 11.34
CA VAL A 276 7.51 5.69 12.32
C VAL A 276 8.89 5.11 12.62
N ARG A 277 9.01 3.78 12.66
CA ARG A 277 10.26 3.09 12.99
C ARG A 277 10.28 1.71 12.35
N ILE A 278 11.48 1.25 11.99
CA ILE A 278 11.76 -0.13 11.60
C ILE A 278 12.89 -0.64 12.51
N PHE A 279 12.73 -1.85 13.07
CA PHE A 279 13.73 -2.47 13.93
C PHE A 279 13.62 -4.01 13.86
N SER A 280 14.64 -4.71 14.33
CA SER A 280 14.60 -6.15 14.56
C SER A 280 14.34 -6.42 16.05
N PRO A 281 13.73 -7.57 16.41
CA PRO A 281 13.44 -7.93 17.80
C PRO A 281 14.66 -7.95 18.72
#